data_AF-A0A832MSN3-F1
#
_entry.id   AF-A0A832MSN3-F1
#
_cell.length_a   1.000
_cell.length_b   1.000
_cell.length_c   1.000
_cell.angle_alpha   90.00
_cell.angle_beta   90.00
_cell.angle_gamma   90.00
#
_symmetry.space_group_name_H-M   'P 1'
#
loop_
_entity.id
_entity.type
_entity.pdbx_description
1 polymer ?
#
loop_
_entity_poly.entity_id
_entity_poly.type
_entity_poly.pdbx_seq_one_letter_code
_entity_poly.pdbx_strand_id
1 'polypeptide(L)'
;MKPYQLLLLASFIFLHFSCETVKNKRLANSSKDTVKEDCLVSRTVQTDAFLKGIKELQNYTWNDTEKEAALELPNGEKLTITHGGCIHFLAAAEFHTPTPIRFENDSTYIFKRVLWITKLLKDFKYPQLKEAIKKGNYQKIKNKHITTLTFTDKALQEKFYAITINTKEQTFSVSQFLE
;
A
#
# COMPACT_ATOMS: atom_id res chain seq x y z
N MET A 1 -14.99 41.05 -56.93
CA MET A 1 -13.83 41.05 -57.86
C MET A 1 -12.69 40.29 -57.19
N LYS A 2 -12.17 39.23 -57.83
CA LYS A 2 -10.82 38.68 -57.57
C LYS A 2 -9.79 39.57 -58.30
N PRO A 3 -8.49 39.57 -57.92
CA PRO A 3 -7.52 38.52 -58.34
C PRO A 3 -6.69 37.98 -57.14
N TYR A 4 -6.34 36.69 -57.02
CA TYR A 4 -5.23 35.95 -57.69
C TYR A 4 -3.90 36.73 -57.61
N GLN A 5 -2.75 36.28 -57.10
CA GLN A 5 -1.98 35.03 -57.05
C GLN A 5 -0.77 35.35 -56.10
N LEU A 6 0.01 34.47 -55.45
CA LEU A 6 0.88 33.45 -56.03
C LEU A 6 1.60 32.68 -54.87
N LEU A 7 1.69 31.36 -55.08
CA LEU A 7 2.54 30.31 -54.49
C LEU A 7 3.70 30.69 -53.55
N LEU A 8 3.86 29.88 -52.48
CA LEU A 8 5.05 29.01 -52.37
C LEU A 8 4.73 27.71 -51.61
N LEU A 9 5.06 26.61 -52.28
CA LEU A 9 4.99 25.23 -51.86
C LEU A 9 6.04 24.92 -50.78
N ALA A 10 5.66 24.13 -49.78
CA ALA A 10 6.59 23.20 -49.15
C ALA A 10 5.88 21.89 -48.86
N SER A 11 6.29 20.90 -49.64
CA SER A 11 5.79 19.54 -49.74
C SER A 11 6.18 18.67 -48.54
N PHE A 12 5.28 17.72 -48.24
CA PHE A 12 5.57 16.31 -47.91
C PHE A 12 6.69 15.99 -46.91
N ILE A 13 6.30 15.34 -45.80
CA ILE A 13 6.73 13.96 -45.52
C ILE A 13 5.57 13.25 -44.80
N PHE A 14 5.04 12.22 -45.47
CA PHE A 14 4.19 11.20 -44.90
C PHE A 14 5.04 10.27 -44.05
N LEU A 15 4.65 10.03 -42.79
CA LEU A 15 5.02 8.78 -42.09
C LEU A 15 3.76 7.94 -41.95
N HIS A 16 3.50 7.16 -43.00
CA HIS A 16 2.68 5.96 -42.89
C HIS A 16 3.46 4.93 -42.07
N PHE A 17 3.12 4.79 -40.79
CA PHE A 17 3.45 3.59 -40.05
C PHE A 17 2.52 2.47 -40.54
N SER A 18 2.97 1.75 -41.56
CA SER A 18 2.35 0.52 -42.02
C SER A 18 2.43 -0.50 -40.88
N CYS A 19 1.27 -0.89 -40.36
CA CYS A 19 1.10 -2.05 -39.51
C CYS A 19 1.22 -3.30 -40.39
N GLU A 20 2.43 -3.88 -40.48
CA GLU A 20 2.61 -5.18 -41.11
C GLU A 20 2.11 -6.28 -40.16
N THR A 21 0.96 -6.86 -40.51
CA THR A 21 0.45 -8.08 -39.90
C THR A 21 1.28 -9.28 -40.35
N VAL A 22 2.23 -9.70 -39.51
CA VAL A 22 2.86 -11.02 -39.65
C VAL A 22 1.93 -12.07 -39.06
N LYS A 23 1.26 -12.84 -39.93
CA LYS A 23 0.62 -14.11 -39.57
C LYS A 23 1.71 -15.15 -39.36
N ASN A 24 1.94 -15.57 -38.12
CA ASN A 24 2.58 -16.85 -37.86
C ASN A 24 1.66 -17.72 -36.99
N LYS A 25 1.39 -18.94 -37.45
CA LYS A 25 0.39 -19.86 -36.92
C LYS A 25 1.13 -21.09 -36.39
N ARG A 26 0.76 -21.48 -35.16
CA ARG A 26 1.25 -22.61 -34.31
C ARG A 26 2.49 -22.23 -33.48
N LEU A 27 2.53 -22.41 -32.16
CA LEU A 27 1.90 -23.45 -31.33
C LEU A 27 1.00 -22.86 -30.23
N ALA A 28 -0.14 -23.52 -30.05
CA ALA A 28 -0.87 -23.49 -28.80
C ALA A 28 -0.01 -24.17 -27.73
N ASN A 29 0.37 -23.44 -26.69
CA ASN A 29 0.49 -23.97 -25.34
C ASN A 29 0.46 -22.82 -24.32
N SER A 30 -0.65 -22.78 -23.58
CA SER A 30 -0.82 -22.25 -22.22
C SER A 30 -0.04 -20.98 -21.85
N SER A 31 -0.61 -19.82 -22.17
CA SER A 31 -0.41 -18.60 -21.38
C SER A 31 -1.18 -18.70 -20.06
N LYS A 32 -0.64 -19.49 -19.12
CA LYS A 32 -0.98 -19.55 -17.70
C LYS A 32 0.22 -20.22 -17.05
N ASP A 33 1.18 -19.43 -16.56
CA ASP A 33 2.01 -19.78 -15.38
C ASP A 33 3.15 -18.78 -15.08
N THR A 34 3.44 -17.81 -15.94
CA THR A 34 4.55 -16.86 -15.70
C THR A 34 4.31 -15.76 -14.64
N VAL A 35 3.18 -15.74 -13.94
CA VAL A 35 2.93 -14.78 -12.82
C VAL A 35 3.09 -15.43 -11.44
N LYS A 36 3.17 -16.76 -11.37
CA LYS A 36 3.24 -17.48 -10.08
C LYS A 36 4.66 -17.67 -9.54
N GLU A 37 5.65 -17.77 -10.41
CA GLU A 37 7.01 -18.13 -9.99
C GLU A 37 7.77 -16.96 -9.34
N ASP A 38 7.61 -15.73 -9.83
CA ASP A 38 8.32 -14.56 -9.27
C ASP A 38 7.87 -14.20 -7.85
N CYS A 39 6.63 -14.48 -7.46
CA CYS A 39 6.22 -14.28 -6.05
C CYS A 39 6.78 -15.36 -5.11
N LEU A 40 6.89 -16.61 -5.56
CA LEU A 40 7.33 -17.71 -4.69
C LEU A 40 8.76 -17.49 -4.18
N VAL A 41 9.61 -16.82 -4.98
CA VAL A 41 10.99 -16.48 -4.61
C VAL A 41 11.06 -15.33 -3.60
N SER A 42 10.07 -14.41 -3.57
CA SER A 42 10.10 -13.27 -2.64
C SER A 42 9.57 -13.63 -1.24
N ARG A 43 8.64 -14.59 -1.12
CA ARG A 43 8.12 -15.06 0.17
C ARG A 43 9.15 -15.89 0.94
N THR A 44 9.99 -16.68 0.28
CA THR A 44 10.94 -17.58 0.94
C THR A 44 12.04 -16.85 1.73
N VAL A 45 12.27 -15.57 1.46
CA VAL A 45 13.32 -14.76 2.12
C VAL A 45 12.75 -13.83 3.21
N GLN A 46 11.43 -13.66 3.30
CA GLN A 46 10.82 -12.82 4.33
C GLN A 46 10.87 -13.48 5.70
N THR A 47 11.46 -12.75 6.65
CA THR A 47 11.65 -13.16 8.04
C THR A 47 11.22 -12.03 8.98
N ASP A 48 11.13 -12.35 10.27
CA ASP A 48 10.80 -11.43 11.35
C ASP A 48 11.99 -10.54 11.79
N ALA A 49 13.07 -10.49 11.01
CA ALA A 49 14.31 -9.77 11.34
C ALA A 49 14.06 -8.28 11.64
N PHE A 50 13.11 -7.66 10.94
CA PHE A 50 12.72 -6.25 11.12
C PHE A 50 12.10 -5.95 12.50
N LEU A 51 11.67 -6.99 13.24
CA LEU A 51 11.11 -6.89 14.59
C LEU A 51 12.14 -7.22 15.69
N LYS A 52 13.28 -7.84 15.34
CA LYS A 52 14.26 -8.27 16.34
C LYS A 52 14.87 -7.05 17.04
N GLY A 53 14.97 -7.13 18.36
CA GLY A 53 15.55 -6.07 19.19
C GLY A 53 14.58 -4.97 19.62
N ILE A 54 13.33 -4.97 19.14
CA ILE A 54 12.29 -4.03 19.61
C ILE A 54 11.70 -4.57 20.91
N LYS A 55 12.01 -3.93 22.05
CA LYS A 55 11.63 -4.41 23.40
C LYS A 55 10.12 -4.57 23.55
N GLU A 56 9.37 -3.62 23.00
CA GLU A 56 7.91 -3.56 23.05
C GLU A 56 7.23 -4.70 22.27
N LEU A 57 7.97 -5.39 21.40
CA LEU A 57 7.44 -6.45 20.54
C LEU A 57 8.07 -7.83 20.85
N GLN A 58 8.82 -8.00 21.94
CA GLN A 58 9.62 -9.22 22.17
C GLN A 58 8.84 -10.54 22.21
N ASN A 59 7.53 -10.50 22.49
CA ASN A 59 6.69 -11.69 22.66
C ASN A 59 5.76 -11.95 21.47
N TYR A 60 6.11 -11.50 20.26
CA TYR A 60 5.33 -11.86 19.08
C TYR A 60 5.52 -13.34 18.73
N THR A 61 4.49 -13.91 18.08
CA THR A 61 4.57 -15.20 17.39
C THR A 61 4.67 -14.93 15.89
N TRP A 62 5.68 -15.49 15.24
CA TRP A 62 5.84 -15.42 13.79
C TRP A 62 5.04 -16.54 13.10
N ASN A 63 4.18 -16.17 12.16
CA ASN A 63 3.51 -17.08 11.26
C ASN A 63 4.24 -17.06 9.91
N ASP A 64 5.02 -18.12 9.64
CA ASP A 64 5.82 -18.21 8.42
C ASP A 64 4.98 -18.41 7.16
N THR A 65 3.78 -18.98 7.28
CA THR A 65 2.87 -19.17 6.15
C THR A 65 2.30 -17.85 5.65
N GLU A 66 1.84 -17.02 6.58
CA GLU A 66 1.23 -15.71 6.30
C GLU A 66 2.24 -14.57 6.26
N LYS A 67 3.49 -14.82 6.67
CA LYS A 67 4.57 -13.82 6.82
C LYS A 67 4.13 -12.64 7.69
N GLU A 68 3.58 -13.00 8.85
CA GLU A 68 2.96 -12.10 9.81
C GLU A 68 3.51 -12.34 11.22
N ALA A 69 3.74 -11.27 11.97
CA ALA A 69 3.93 -11.36 13.41
C ALA A 69 2.65 -10.98 14.14
N ALA A 70 2.22 -11.81 15.09
CA ALA A 70 1.06 -11.55 15.95
C ALA A 70 1.49 -11.38 17.42
N LEU A 71 0.92 -10.39 18.09
CA LEU A 71 1.20 -10.06 19.50
C LEU A 71 -0.09 -9.69 20.22
N GLU A 72 -0.31 -10.24 21.41
CA GLU A 72 -1.34 -9.76 22.33
C GLU A 72 -0.79 -8.62 23.19
N LEU A 73 -1.56 -7.55 23.30
CA LEU A 73 -1.21 -6.34 24.02
C LEU A 73 -1.90 -6.32 25.39
N PRO A 74 -1.34 -5.65 26.42
CA PRO A 74 -1.90 -5.68 27.77
C PRO A 74 -3.34 -5.16 27.91
N ASN A 75 -3.83 -4.40 26.94
CA ASN A 75 -5.19 -3.88 26.88
C ASN A 75 -6.18 -4.85 26.19
N GLY A 76 -5.76 -6.08 25.88
CA GLY A 76 -6.57 -7.09 25.22
C GLY A 76 -6.68 -6.92 23.70
N GLU A 77 -5.96 -5.97 23.10
CA GLU A 77 -5.86 -5.88 21.63
C GLU A 77 -4.90 -6.94 21.09
N LYS A 78 -5.17 -7.40 19.87
CA LYS A 78 -4.19 -8.16 19.08
C LYS A 78 -3.57 -7.23 18.04
N LEU A 79 -2.25 -7.20 17.99
CA LEU A 79 -1.48 -6.53 16.94
C LEU A 79 -0.94 -7.56 15.95
N THR A 80 -1.23 -7.33 14.69
CA THR A 80 -0.74 -8.07 13.55
C THR A 80 0.20 -7.17 12.75
N ILE A 81 1.41 -7.63 12.44
CA ILE A 81 2.39 -6.87 11.65
C ILE A 81 2.77 -7.70 10.44
N THR A 82 2.57 -7.13 9.26
CA THR A 82 2.93 -7.73 7.97
C THR A 82 4.04 -6.91 7.34
N HIS A 83 5.03 -7.60 6.78
CA HIS A 83 6.11 -6.99 6.01
C HIS A 83 6.39 -7.87 4.78
N GLY A 84 5.63 -7.66 3.70
CA GLY A 84 5.70 -8.48 2.49
C GLY A 84 4.41 -8.50 1.67
N GLY A 85 4.35 -9.36 0.65
CA GLY A 85 3.18 -9.56 -0.22
C GLY A 85 3.53 -9.99 -1.65
N CYS A 86 2.61 -10.69 -2.35
CA CYS A 86 2.86 -11.21 -3.71
C CYS A 86 2.68 -10.20 -4.84
N ILE A 87 1.72 -9.29 -4.70
CA ILE A 87 1.26 -8.43 -5.79
C ILE A 87 1.61 -6.97 -5.49
N HIS A 88 1.65 -6.61 -4.20
CA HIS A 88 2.15 -5.35 -3.68
C HIS A 88 2.91 -5.66 -2.39
N PHE A 89 4.21 -5.38 -2.36
CA PHE A 89 5.01 -5.51 -1.16
C PHE A 89 4.54 -4.45 -0.15
N LEU A 90 3.95 -4.89 0.97
CA LEU A 90 3.28 -4.02 1.93
C LEU A 90 3.95 -4.13 3.31
N ALA A 91 4.19 -2.99 3.95
CA ALA A 91 4.35 -2.95 5.39
C ALA A 91 3.03 -2.49 6.01
N ALA A 92 2.49 -3.28 6.94
CA ALA A 92 1.25 -2.97 7.63
C ALA A 92 1.32 -3.35 9.11
N ALA A 93 0.64 -2.57 9.93
CA ALA A 93 0.36 -2.90 11.32
C ALA A 93 -1.13 -2.74 11.57
N GLU A 94 -1.81 -3.83 11.95
CA GLU A 94 -3.24 -3.90 12.18
C GLU A 94 -3.55 -4.26 13.64
N PHE A 95 -4.41 -3.46 14.25
CA PHE A 95 -4.93 -3.68 15.58
C PHE A 95 -6.33 -4.27 15.47
N HIS A 96 -6.54 -5.40 16.13
CA HIS A 96 -7.85 -5.95 16.41
C HIS A 96 -8.25 -5.53 17.82
N THR A 97 -9.41 -4.89 17.90
CA THR A 97 -9.90 -4.29 19.14
C THR A 97 -10.99 -5.17 19.78
N PRO A 98 -11.02 -5.28 21.11
CA PRO A 98 -12.07 -6.04 21.80
C PRO A 98 -13.42 -5.31 21.85
N THR A 99 -13.44 -4.04 21.48
CA THR A 99 -14.62 -3.16 21.52
C THR A 99 -14.82 -2.47 20.17
N PRO A 100 -16.06 -2.15 19.77
CA PRO A 100 -16.32 -1.48 18.50
C PRO A 100 -15.49 -0.19 18.34
N ILE A 101 -14.78 -0.07 17.21
CA ILE A 101 -13.94 1.08 16.87
C ILE A 101 -14.57 1.89 15.73
N ARG A 102 -14.61 3.22 15.84
CA ARG A 102 -15.07 4.14 14.80
C ARG A 102 -14.20 5.39 14.77
N PHE A 103 -13.76 5.81 13.59
CA PHE A 103 -12.89 6.98 13.47
C PHE A 103 -13.51 8.26 14.07
N GLU A 104 -14.82 8.47 13.90
CA GLU A 104 -15.51 9.65 14.43
C GLU A 104 -15.44 9.78 15.95
N ASN A 105 -15.43 8.66 16.67
CA ASN A 105 -15.43 8.64 18.14
C ASN A 105 -14.03 8.41 18.71
N ASP A 106 -13.19 7.68 17.98
CA ASP A 106 -11.96 7.08 18.51
C ASP A 106 -10.69 7.58 17.81
N SER A 107 -10.78 8.62 16.96
CA SER A 107 -9.63 9.16 16.19
C SER A 107 -8.38 9.41 17.04
N THR A 108 -8.54 9.99 18.24
CA THR A 108 -7.43 10.24 19.17
C THR A 108 -6.73 8.95 19.57
N TYR A 109 -7.51 7.91 19.87
CA TYR A 109 -6.99 6.60 20.23
C TYR A 109 -6.27 5.96 19.03
N ILE A 110 -6.93 5.91 17.88
CA ILE A 110 -6.39 5.34 16.63
C ILE A 110 -5.06 6.01 16.28
N PHE A 111 -5.01 7.35 16.26
CA PHE A 111 -3.77 8.07 15.95
C PHE A 111 -2.67 7.81 16.97
N LYS A 112 -2.99 7.75 18.26
CA LYS A 112 -2.01 7.40 19.29
C LYS A 112 -1.40 6.01 19.05
N ARG A 113 -2.22 5.01 18.71
CA ARG A 113 -1.78 3.63 18.46
C ARG A 113 -0.98 3.52 17.16
N VAL A 114 -1.45 4.14 16.08
CA VAL A 114 -0.74 4.20 14.80
C VAL A 114 0.61 4.90 14.95
N LEU A 115 0.67 6.05 15.62
CA LEU A 115 1.92 6.77 15.85
C LEU A 115 2.88 6.00 16.77
N TRP A 116 2.36 5.23 17.72
CA TRP A 116 3.17 4.36 18.55
C TRP A 116 3.85 3.27 17.71
N ILE A 117 3.10 2.50 16.91
CA ILE A 117 3.69 1.38 16.17
C ILE A 117 4.63 1.86 15.05
N THR A 118 4.26 2.93 14.34
CA THR A 118 5.12 3.50 13.28
C THR A 118 6.41 4.12 13.83
N LYS A 119 6.45 4.51 15.10
CA LYS A 119 7.70 4.94 15.75
C LYS A 119 8.66 3.77 16.01
N LEU A 120 8.11 2.57 16.24
CA LEU A 120 8.91 1.37 16.51
C LEU A 120 9.45 0.72 15.23
N LEU A 121 8.64 0.73 14.17
CA LEU A 121 8.97 0.09 12.89
C LEU A 121 9.72 1.04 11.96
N LYS A 122 10.97 0.70 11.62
CA LYS A 122 11.90 1.56 10.88
C LYS A 122 11.45 1.95 9.49
N ASP A 123 10.67 1.09 8.83
CA ASP A 123 10.23 1.34 7.46
C ASP A 123 9.23 2.50 7.38
N PHE A 124 8.58 2.83 8.50
CA PHE A 124 7.56 3.86 8.52
C PHE A 124 8.15 5.27 8.64
N LYS A 125 7.58 6.21 7.89
CA LYS A 125 7.89 7.65 7.88
C LYS A 125 7.22 8.35 9.07
N TYR A 126 7.54 7.91 10.29
CA TYR A 126 6.93 8.41 11.53
C TYR A 126 6.92 9.94 11.65
N PRO A 127 8.02 10.68 11.40
CA PRO A 127 8.01 12.14 11.51
C PRO A 127 6.98 12.80 10.58
N GLN A 128 6.91 12.36 9.33
CA GLN A 128 5.99 12.87 8.32
C GLN A 128 4.55 12.52 8.68
N LEU A 129 4.29 11.27 9.06
CA LEU A 129 2.96 10.81 9.48
C LEU A 129 2.44 11.61 10.69
N LYS A 130 3.31 11.83 11.69
CA LYS A 130 2.98 12.63 12.88
C LYS A 130 2.60 14.06 12.53
N GLU A 131 3.39 14.72 11.69
CA GLU A 131 3.09 16.09 11.28
C GLU A 131 1.83 16.17 10.41
N ALA A 132 1.60 15.20 9.52
CA ALA A 132 0.40 15.15 8.70
C ALA A 132 -0.87 14.97 9.54
N ILE A 133 -0.86 14.07 10.53
CA ILE A 133 -1.96 13.90 11.50
C ILE A 133 -2.19 15.18 12.29
N LYS A 134 -1.12 15.79 12.82
CA LYS A 134 -1.21 17.02 13.62
C LYS A 134 -1.82 18.19 12.85
N LYS A 135 -1.50 18.32 11.55
CA LYS A 135 -2.01 19.38 10.67
C LYS A 135 -3.40 19.07 10.08
N GLY A 136 -3.91 17.84 10.24
CA GLY A 136 -5.13 17.40 9.56
C GLY A 136 -4.94 17.20 8.05
N ASN A 137 -3.71 16.93 7.61
CA ASN A 137 -3.35 16.78 6.19
C ASN A 137 -3.67 15.37 5.68
N TYR A 138 -4.95 15.01 5.73
CA TYR A 138 -5.47 13.76 5.20
C TYR A 138 -6.89 13.94 4.68
N GLN A 139 -7.26 13.12 3.70
CA GLN A 139 -8.61 13.02 3.19
C GLN A 139 -9.26 11.76 3.76
N LYS A 140 -10.56 11.83 4.06
CA LYS A 140 -11.33 10.69 4.55
C LYS A 140 -12.18 10.14 3.41
N ILE A 141 -11.98 8.87 3.09
CA ILE A 141 -12.80 8.11 2.15
C ILE A 141 -13.64 7.15 3.00
N LYS A 142 -14.97 7.25 2.91
CA LYS A 142 -15.90 6.47 3.74
C LYS A 142 -16.79 5.59 2.88
N ASN A 143 -16.77 4.30 3.20
CA ASN A 143 -17.69 3.30 2.72
C ASN A 143 -18.48 2.73 3.92
N LYS A 144 -19.45 1.83 3.68
CA LYS A 144 -20.40 1.34 4.70
C LYS A 144 -19.74 0.95 6.03
N HIS A 145 -18.66 0.15 5.97
CA HIS A 145 -17.97 -0.36 7.15
C HIS A 145 -16.52 0.11 7.26
N ILE A 146 -15.99 0.76 6.22
CA ILE A 146 -14.58 1.06 6.08
C ILE A 146 -14.40 2.57 5.98
N THR A 147 -13.51 3.11 6.79
CA THR A 147 -13.02 4.49 6.65
C THR A 147 -11.53 4.44 6.39
N THR A 148 -11.09 5.03 5.29
CA THR A 148 -9.67 5.13 4.93
C THR A 148 -9.25 6.59 4.97
N LEU A 149 -8.12 6.86 5.61
CA LEU A 149 -7.44 8.14 5.59
C LEU A 149 -6.27 8.04 4.61
N THR A 150 -6.27 8.90 3.59
CA THR A 150 -5.15 9.06 2.65
C THR A 150 -4.49 10.40 2.91
N PHE A 151 -3.16 10.47 2.82
CA PHE A 151 -2.42 11.67 3.18
C PHE A 151 -2.15 12.56 1.97
N THR A 152 -2.04 13.86 2.20
CA THR A 152 -1.69 14.85 1.16
C THR A 152 -0.22 15.21 1.15
N ASP A 153 0.54 14.76 2.15
CA ASP A 153 2.00 14.91 2.19
C ASP A 153 2.65 14.07 1.09
N LYS A 154 3.53 14.69 0.30
CA LYS A 154 4.16 14.06 -0.86
C LYS A 154 4.90 12.77 -0.50
N ALA A 155 5.67 12.75 0.59
CA ALA A 155 6.44 11.58 0.98
C ALA A 155 5.55 10.41 1.44
N LEU A 156 4.38 10.73 2.03
CA LEU A 156 3.38 9.73 2.40
C LEU A 156 2.61 9.23 1.17
N GLN A 157 2.33 10.10 0.20
CA GLN A 157 1.65 9.74 -1.05
C GLN A 157 2.47 8.80 -1.93
N GLU A 158 3.77 9.08 -2.10
CA GLU A 158 4.69 8.24 -2.88
C GLU A 158 4.73 6.78 -2.40
N LYS A 159 4.49 6.58 -1.09
CA LYS A 159 4.45 5.27 -0.44
C LYS A 159 3.03 4.74 -0.22
N PHE A 160 2.01 5.39 -0.77
CA PHE A 160 0.60 5.02 -0.64
C PHE A 160 0.17 4.82 0.83
N TYR A 161 0.62 5.71 1.72
CA TYR A 161 0.24 5.64 3.13
C TYR A 161 -1.27 5.70 3.31
N ALA A 162 -1.78 4.79 4.13
CA ALA A 162 -3.17 4.78 4.54
C ALA A 162 -3.32 4.43 6.02
N ILE A 163 -4.32 5.03 6.66
CA ILE A 163 -4.90 4.49 7.90
C ILE A 163 -6.28 3.98 7.56
N THR A 164 -6.55 2.70 7.81
CA THR A 164 -7.84 2.08 7.50
C THR A 164 -8.53 1.66 8.79
N ILE A 165 -9.83 1.90 8.91
CA ILE A 165 -10.66 1.49 10.03
C ILE A 165 -11.77 0.62 9.48
N ASN A 166 -11.88 -0.63 9.94
CA ASN A 166 -12.95 -1.55 9.59
C ASN A 166 -13.86 -1.79 10.79
N THR A 167 -15.03 -1.15 10.78
CA THR A 167 -16.02 -1.24 11.86
C THR A 167 -16.69 -2.61 11.98
N LYS A 168 -16.69 -3.41 10.91
CA LYS A 168 -17.29 -4.76 10.91
C LYS A 168 -16.36 -5.77 11.57
N GLU A 169 -15.07 -5.68 11.27
CA GLU A 169 -14.02 -6.55 11.81
C GLU A 169 -13.42 -6.02 13.12
N GLN A 170 -13.81 -4.80 13.52
CA GLN A 170 -13.31 -4.12 14.72
C GLN A 170 -11.78 -3.93 14.66
N THR A 171 -11.29 -3.58 13.47
CA THR A 171 -9.86 -3.36 13.23
C THR A 171 -9.55 -1.93 12.82
N PHE A 172 -8.32 -1.53 13.07
CA PHE A 172 -7.72 -0.39 12.39
C PHE A 172 -6.25 -0.66 12.09
N SER A 173 -5.75 -0.12 10.99
CA SER A 173 -4.40 -0.39 10.52
C SER A 173 -3.72 0.84 9.96
N VAL A 174 -2.40 0.80 9.91
CA VAL A 174 -1.56 1.69 9.11
C VAL A 174 -0.78 0.86 8.12
N SER A 175 -0.71 1.32 6.86
CA SER A 175 -0.07 0.57 5.78
C SER A 175 0.66 1.49 4.81
N GLN A 176 1.72 0.97 4.19
CA GLN A 176 2.46 1.61 3.10
C GLN A 176 3.00 0.55 2.14
N PHE A 177 3.31 0.95 0.92
CA PHE A 177 4.04 0.11 -0.03
C PHE A 177 5.54 0.19 0.28
N LEU A 178 6.22 -0.96 0.20
CA LEU A 178 7.68 -1.04 0.25
C LEU A 178 8.24 -0.84 -1.17
N GLU A 179 9.40 -0.20 -1.26
CA GLU A 179 10.15 -0.04 -2.52
C GLU A 179 11.03 -1.26 -2.79
#